data_AF-Q6PPD8-F1
#
_entry.id   AF-Q6PPD8-F1
#
_cell.length_a   1.000
_cell.length_b   1.000
_cell.length_c   1.000
_cell.angle_alpha   90.00
_cell.angle_beta   90.00
_cell.angle_gamma   90.00
#
_symmetry.space_group_name_H-M   'P 1'
#
loop_
_entity.id
_entity.type
_entity.pdbx_description
1 polymer ?
#
loop_
_entity_poly.entity_id
_entity_poly.type
_entity_poly.pdbx_seq_one_letter_code
_entity_poly.pdbx_strand_id
1 'polypeptide(L)' 'ETMRKYPPVHFISRKLNETTILSGYQVPADTLCHIPIYDMHHREDLFEDPERFDPDRFLPENSVGRHPYAYIPFGAGP' A
#
# COMPACT_ATOMS: atom_id res chain seq x y z
N GLU A 1 1.30 13.20 4.37
CA GLU A 1 2.56 12.70 4.96
C GLU A 1 2.41 12.01 6.32
N THR A 2 1.77 12.62 7.33
CA THR A 2 1.57 11.96 8.64
C THR A 2 0.94 10.57 8.51
N MET A 3 -0.12 10.45 7.70
CA MET A 3 -0.80 9.16 7.46
C MET A 3 0.00 8.20 6.57
N ARG A 4 1.03 8.68 5.87
CA ARG A 4 1.97 7.80 5.16
C ARG A 4 2.86 7.09 6.19
N LYS A 5 3.55 7.87 7.04
CA LYS A 5 4.46 7.35 8.07
C LYS A 5 3.74 6.62 9.22
N TYR A 6 2.57 7.12 9.60
CA TYR A 6 1.80 6.61 10.72
C TYR A 6 0.34 6.36 10.29
N PRO A 7 0.10 5.35 9.44
CA PRO A 7 -1.25 5.04 8.98
C PRO A 7 -2.09 4.56 10.18
N PRO A 8 -3.37 4.98 10.28
CA PRO A 8 -4.25 4.56 11.38
C PRO A 8 -4.52 3.06 11.38
N VAL A 9 -4.39 2.42 10.22
CA VAL A 9 -4.49 0.98 10.02
C VAL A 9 -3.21 0.50 9.35
N HIS A 10 -2.43 -0.33 10.04
CA HIS A 10 -1.13 -0.79 9.54
C HIS A 10 -1.25 -1.85 8.44
N PHE A 11 -2.38 -2.55 8.39
CA PHE A 11 -2.65 -3.54 7.36
C PHE A 11 -4.15 -3.79 7.18
N ILE A 12 -4.50 -4.31 6.01
CA ILE A 12 -5.83 -4.87 5.74
C ILE A 12 -5.68 -6.32 5.28
N SER A 13 -6.70 -7.13 5.57
CA SER A 13 -6.71 -8.54 5.20
C SER A 13 -8.02 -8.92 4.50
N ARG A 14 -7.94 -9.92 3.63
CA ARG A 14 -9.08 -10.62 3.04
C ARG A 14 -8.80 -12.11 3.07
N LYS A 15 -9.79 -12.90 3.48
CA LYS A 15 -9.76 -14.36 3.29
C LYS A 15 -10.33 -14.66 1.91
N LEU A 16 -9.60 -15.43 1.11
CA LEU A 16 -10.05 -15.80 -0.24
C LEU A 16 -11.16 -16.84 -0.16
N ASN A 17 -12.25 -16.62 -0.90
CA ASN A 17 -13.36 -17.57 -1.00
C ASN A 17 -13.14 -18.63 -2.10
N GLU A 18 -12.22 -18.36 -3.02
CA GLU A 18 -11.87 -19.24 -4.14
C GLU A 18 -10.38 -19.12 -4.47
N THR A 19 -9.84 -20.12 -5.15
CA THR A 19 -8.47 -20.09 -5.67
C THR A 19 -8.37 -19.03 -6.76
N THR A 20 -7.40 -18.13 -6.65
CA THR A 20 -7.22 -17.01 -7.58
C THR A 20 -5.77 -16.88 -8.05
N ILE A 21 -5.53 -16.05 -9.06
CA ILE A 21 -4.19 -15.73 -9.55
C ILE A 21 -3.81 -14.31 -9.09
N LEU A 22 -2.79 -14.19 -8.24
CA LEU A 22 -2.21 -12.91 -7.82
C LEU A 22 -0.81 -12.77 -8.40
N SER A 23 -0.58 -11.75 -9.23
CA SER A 23 0.72 -11.52 -9.89
C SER A 23 1.30 -12.75 -10.62
N GLY A 24 0.44 -13.57 -11.22
CA GLY A 24 0.82 -14.81 -11.91
C GLY A 24 0.95 -16.05 -11.01
N TYR A 25 0.83 -15.90 -9.69
CA TYR A 25 0.88 -17.01 -8.74
C TYR A 25 -0.52 -17.51 -8.41
N GLN A 26 -0.70 -18.83 -8.39
CA GLN A 26 -1.94 -19.45 -7.92
C GLN A 26 -1.99 -19.45 -6.40
N VAL A 27 -2.98 -18.76 -5.83
CA VAL A 27 -3.21 -18.65 -4.39
C VAL A 27 -4.48 -19.44 -4.05
N PRO A 28 -4.40 -20.48 -3.20
CA PRO A 28 -5.54 -21.32 -2.88
C PRO A 28 -6.69 -20.58 -2.18
N ALA A 29 -7.91 -21.09 -2.34
CA ALA A 29 -9.05 -20.75 -1.50
C ALA A 29 -8.70 -20.88 0.00
N ASP A 30 -9.41 -20.16 0.85
CA ASP A 30 -9.19 -20.06 2.30
C ASP A 30 -7.88 -19.40 2.75
N THR A 31 -7.02 -18.96 1.82
CA THR A 31 -5.81 -18.20 2.14
C THR A 31 -6.17 -16.82 2.71
N LEU A 32 -5.48 -16.41 3.77
CA LEU A 32 -5.55 -15.05 4.30
C LEU A 32 -4.53 -14.17 3.58
N CYS A 33 -5.00 -13.32 2.67
CA CYS A 33 -4.16 -12.34 1.97
C CYS A 33 -4.08 -11.05 2.77
N HIS A 34 -2.87 -10.50 2.86
CA HIS A 34 -2.55 -9.32 3.64
C HIS A 34 -1.95 -8.23 2.77
N ILE A 35 -2.36 -6.99 3.01
CA ILE A 35 -1.74 -5.81 2.42
C ILE A 35 -1.12 -5.02 3.59
N PRO A 36 0.22 -5.09 3.76
CA PRO A 36 0.91 -4.36 4.81
C PRO A 36 1.08 -2.89 4.41
N ILE A 37 0.08 -2.06 4.74
CA ILE A 37 0.04 -0.63 4.40
C ILE A 37 1.25 0.09 4.99
N TYR A 38 1.62 -0.20 6.23
CA TYR A 38 2.77 0.40 6.89
C TYR A 38 4.05 0.14 6.09
N ASP A 39 4.37 -1.11 5.80
CA ASP A 39 5.59 -1.48 5.08
C ASP A 39 5.61 -0.89 3.67
N MET A 40 4.48 -0.96 2.96
CA MET A 40 4.35 -0.39 1.62
C MET A 40 4.59 1.13 1.61
N HIS A 41 4.11 1.86 2.61
CA HIS A 41 4.34 3.30 2.74
C HIS A 41 5.80 3.67 3.08
N HIS A 42 6.62 2.71 3.51
CA HIS A 42 8.04 2.87 3.82
C HIS A 42 8.97 2.25 2.77
N ARG A 43 8.42 1.80 1.64
CA ARG A 43 9.21 1.30 0.52
C ARG A 43 9.91 2.45 -0.21
N GLU A 44 11.24 2.40 -0.26
CA GLU A 44 12.09 3.38 -0.95
C GLU A 44 11.79 3.46 -2.45
N ASP A 45 11.37 2.36 -3.08
CA ASP A 45 11.00 2.34 -4.50
C ASP A 45 9.68 3.08 -4.81
N LEU A 46 8.88 3.38 -3.77
CA LEU A 46 7.63 4.14 -3.88
C LEU A 46 7.74 5.55 -3.29
N PHE A 47 8.57 5.72 -2.26
CA PHE A 47 8.84 6.98 -1.57
C PHE A 47 10.32 7.08 -1.25
N GLU A 48 11.07 7.87 -2.03
CA GLU A 48 12.48 8.18 -1.79
C GLU A 48 12.71 8.72 -0.37
N ASP A 49 13.74 8.33 0.37
CA ASP A 49 13.93 8.72 1.78
C ASP A 49 12.66 8.56 2.66
N PRO A 50 12.06 7.36 2.74
CA PRO A 50 10.75 7.15 3.35
C PRO A 50 10.73 7.47 4.84
N GLU A 51 11.90 7.49 5.49
CA GLU A 51 12.02 7.88 6.89
C GLU A 51 11.90 9.39 7.13
N ARG A 52 12.25 10.20 6.13
CA ARG A 52 12.09 11.65 6.21
C ARG A 52 10.61 12.04 6.11
N PHE A 53 10.16 12.83 7.07
CA PHE A 53 8.87 13.52 6.96
C PHE A 53 8.98 14.63 5.94
N ASP A 54 8.27 14.50 4.83
CA ASP A 54 8.24 15.48 3.75
C ASP A 54 6.80 15.67 3.21
N PRO A 55 6.11 16.76 3.61
CA PRO A 55 4.78 17.10 3.09
C PRO A 55 4.74 17.33 1.59
N ASP A 56 5.84 17.78 0.98
CA ASP A 56 5.88 18.22 -0.41
C ASP A 56 5.79 17.05 -1.39
N ARG A 57 5.96 15.80 -0.91
CA ARG A 57 5.71 14.57 -1.69
C ARG A 57 4.31 14.48 -2.30
N PHE A 58 3.35 15.22 -1.77
CA PHE A 58 1.96 15.22 -2.24
C PHE A 58 1.62 16.43 -3.11
N LEU A 59 2.60 17.29 -3.42
CA LEU A 59 2.43 18.29 -4.46
C LEU A 59 2.18 17.58 -5.82
N PRO A 60 1.39 18.19 -6.72
CA PRO A 60 1.04 17.58 -8.01
C PRO A 60 2.27 17.08 -8.79
N GLU A 61 3.29 17.91 -8.89
CA GLU A 61 4.57 17.65 -9.55
C GLU A 61 5.33 16.46 -8.95
N ASN A 62 5.28 16.27 -7.63
CA ASN A 62 5.97 15.20 -6.90
C ASN A 62 5.14 13.90 -6.81
N SER A 63 3.88 13.94 -7.27
CA SER A 63 2.98 12.79 -7.29
C SER A 63 2.87 12.14 -8.66
N VAL A 64 3.46 12.76 -9.70
CA VAL A 64 3.46 12.24 -11.07
C VAL A 64 4.12 10.86 -11.10
N GLY A 65 3.45 9.89 -11.74
CA GLY A 65 3.96 8.53 -11.89
C GLY A 65 3.85 7.64 -10.66
N ARG A 66 3.41 8.17 -9.49
CA ARG A 66 3.13 7.35 -8.32
C ARG A 66 1.96 6.41 -8.59
N HIS A 67 2.14 5.12 -8.34
CA HIS A 67 1.07 4.15 -8.51
C HIS A 67 -0.13 4.49 -7.61
N PRO A 68 -1.38 4.42 -8.08
CA PRO A 68 -2.56 4.82 -7.30
C PRO A 68 -2.71 4.08 -5.97
N TYR A 69 -2.23 2.83 -5.90
CA TYR A 69 -2.27 2.01 -4.69
C TYR A 69 -1.01 2.11 -3.82
N ALA A 70 -0.04 2.97 -4.13
CA ALA A 70 1.15 3.19 -3.30
C ALA A 70 0.86 4.01 -2.03
N TYR A 71 -0.26 4.75 -2.01
CA TYR A 71 -0.71 5.53 -0.85
C TYR A 71 -2.19 5.26 -0.57
N ILE A 72 -2.46 4.36 0.38
CA ILE A 72 -3.82 3.93 0.76
C ILE A 72 -4.02 3.94 2.28
N PRO A 73 -3.82 5.09 2.95
CA PRO A 73 -3.94 5.18 4.42
C PRO A 73 -5.33 4.81 4.96
N PHE A 74 -6.34 4.77 4.10
CA PHE A 74 -7.72 4.40 4.41
C PHE A 74 -8.19 3.16 3.62
N GLY A 75 -7.27 2.41 3.02
CA GLY A 75 -7.59 1.38 2.03
C GLY A 75 -7.96 1.99 0.66
N ALA A 76 -8.39 1.12 -0.26
CA ALA A 76 -8.85 1.50 -1.59
C ALA A 76 -9.78 0.42 -2.15
N GLY A 77 -10.73 0.84 -2.99
CA GLY A 77 -11.72 -0.04 -3.60
C GLY A 77 -12.78 -0.58 -2.60
N PRO A 78 -13.79 -1.33 -3.11
CA PRO A 78 -14.79 -2.03 -2.29
C PRO A 78 -14.27 -3.32 -1.62
#